data_AF-A0A6G1A6X8-F1
#
_entry.id   AF-A0A6G1A6X8-F1
#
_cell.length_a   1.000
_cell.length_b   1.000
_cell.length_c   1.000
_cell.angle_alpha   90.00
_cell.angle_beta   90.00
_cell.angle_gamma   90.00
#
_symmetry.space_group_name_H-M   'P 1'
#
loop_
_entity.id
_entity.type
_entity.pdbx_description
1 polymer ?
#
loop_
_entity_poly.entity_id
_entity_poly.type
_entity_poly.pdbx_seq_one_letter_code
_entity_poly.pdbx_strand_id
1 'polypeptide(L)'
;KNATNEVHNKIEVSNARIEEAERRCELQDTIIEKEEAEKKRDKLIQEHKRRVQELSDTIKWNNIHIIGITEEEERGKNTEEVLEQITAENFTNLRKETDIEI
;
A
#
# COMPACT_ATOMS: atom_id res chain seq x y z
N LYS A 1 38.69 -42.32 41.66
CA LYS A 1 38.32 -40.90 41.90
C LYS A 1 38.27 -40.06 40.62
N ASN A 2 38.94 -40.44 39.52
CA ASN A 2 38.98 -39.64 38.28
C ASN A 2 37.72 -39.79 37.39
N ALA A 3 37.17 -40.99 37.26
CA ALA A 3 36.02 -41.26 36.39
C ALA A 3 34.73 -40.54 36.82
N THR A 4 34.48 -40.42 38.14
CA THR A 4 33.30 -39.74 38.67
C THR A 4 33.30 -38.24 38.32
N ASN A 5 34.47 -37.59 38.37
CA ASN A 5 34.61 -36.18 38.02
C ASN A 5 34.44 -35.96 36.50
N GLU A 6 34.94 -36.89 35.68
CA GLU A 6 34.76 -36.82 34.23
C GLU A 6 33.29 -36.93 33.82
N VAL A 7 32.53 -37.84 34.46
CA VAL A 7 31.08 -37.96 34.26
C VAL A 7 30.36 -36.70 34.71
N HIS A 8 30.73 -36.12 35.85
CA HIS A 8 30.13 -34.88 36.35
C HIS A 8 30.31 -33.71 35.37
N ASN A 9 31.53 -33.49 34.87
CA ASN A 9 31.80 -32.42 33.89
C ASN A 9 31.02 -32.64 32.58
N LYS A 10 30.89 -33.88 32.12
CA LYS A 10 30.09 -34.20 30.92
C LYS A 10 28.60 -33.90 31.13
N ILE A 11 28.08 -34.11 32.34
CA ILE A 11 26.70 -33.76 32.70
C ILE A 11 26.52 -32.24 32.67
N GLU A 12 27.42 -31.47 33.29
CA GLU A 12 27.33 -29.99 33.27
C GLU A 12 27.34 -29.43 31.84
N VAL A 13 28.26 -29.92 30.99
CA VAL A 13 28.32 -29.52 29.58
C VAL A 13 27.04 -29.90 28.83
N SER A 14 26.48 -31.08 29.12
CA SER A 14 25.23 -31.51 28.48
C SER A 14 24.04 -30.66 28.93
N ASN A 15 23.96 -30.31 30.21
CA ASN A 15 22.91 -29.43 30.74
C ASN A 15 22.98 -28.03 30.12
N ALA A 16 24.17 -27.45 30.02
CA ALA A 16 24.34 -26.14 29.37
C ALA A 16 23.88 -26.16 27.90
N ARG A 17 24.15 -27.25 27.18
CA ARG A 17 23.68 -27.44 25.79
C ARG A 17 22.17 -27.61 25.70
N ILE A 18 21.54 -28.27 26.69
CA ILE A 18 20.08 -28.43 26.75
C ILE A 18 19.42 -27.07 26.99
N GLU A 19 19.89 -26.29 27.96
CA GLU A 19 19.36 -24.95 28.22
C GLU A 19 19.49 -24.03 27.00
N GLU A 20 20.62 -24.11 26.28
CA GLU A 20 20.80 -23.36 25.03
C GLU A 20 19.80 -23.81 23.96
N ALA A 21 19.57 -25.12 23.82
CA ALA A 21 18.61 -25.66 22.86
C ALA A 21 17.16 -25.25 23.20
N GLU A 22 16.78 -25.24 24.47
CA GLU A 22 15.46 -24.79 24.94
C GLU A 22 15.22 -23.32 24.59
N ARG A 23 16.16 -22.43 24.92
CA ARG A 23 16.07 -21.00 24.55
C ARG A 23 15.96 -20.79 23.04
N ARG A 24 16.64 -21.61 22.25
CA ARG A 24 16.53 -21.56 20.78
C ARG A 24 15.15 -21.97 20.29
N CYS A 25 14.51 -22.96 20.93
CA CYS A 25 13.15 -23.37 20.61
C CYS A 25 12.13 -22.26 20.90
N GLU A 26 12.21 -21.65 22.08
CA GLU A 26 11.34 -20.53 22.47
C GLU A 26 11.48 -19.33 21.52
N LEU A 27 12.72 -19.01 21.14
CA LEU A 27 12.99 -17.96 20.16
C LEU A 27 12.40 -18.30 18.78
N GLN A 28 12.47 -19.57 18.37
CA GLN A 28 11.91 -20.01 17.10
C GLN A 28 10.39 -19.87 17.08
N ASP A 29 9.69 -20.25 18.15
CA ASP A 29 8.24 -20.08 18.26
C ASP A 29 7.86 -18.60 18.16
N THR A 30 8.59 -17.73 18.87
CA THR A 30 8.39 -16.28 18.82
C THR A 30 8.61 -15.71 17.40
N ILE A 31 9.58 -16.25 16.65
CA ILE A 31 9.83 -15.83 15.26
C ILE A 31 8.65 -16.22 14.36
N ILE A 32 8.15 -17.45 14.49
CA ILE A 32 7.01 -17.94 13.70
C ILE A 32 5.77 -17.07 13.96
N GLU A 33 5.48 -16.76 15.23
CA GLU A 33 4.36 -15.88 15.59
C GLU A 33 4.50 -14.48 14.98
N LYS A 34 5.71 -13.91 14.99
CA LYS A 34 5.97 -12.60 14.38
C LYS A 34 5.79 -12.63 12.86
N GLU A 35 6.27 -13.67 12.19
CA GLU A 35 6.08 -13.83 10.74
C GLU A 35 4.60 -13.96 10.36
N GLU A 36 3.81 -14.69 11.15
CA GLU A 36 2.37 -14.79 10.93
C GLU A 36 1.65 -13.45 11.14
N ALA A 37 2.02 -12.71 12.19
CA ALA A 37 1.50 -11.38 12.44
C ALA A 37 1.87 -10.40 11.31
N GLU A 38 3.10 -10.48 10.78
CA GLU A 38 3.55 -9.73 9.61
C GLU A 38 2.73 -10.05 8.36
N LYS A 39 2.57 -11.33 8.02
CA LYS A 39 1.73 -11.75 6.89
C LYS A 39 0.30 -11.23 7.00
N LYS A 40 -0.26 -11.19 8.21
CA LYS A 40 -1.61 -10.63 8.45
C LYS A 40 -1.64 -9.12 8.24
N ARG A 41 -0.63 -8.39 8.74
CA ARG A 41 -0.51 -6.93 8.52
C ARG A 41 -0.37 -6.60 7.05
N ASP A 42 0.45 -7.35 6.31
CA ASP A 42 0.66 -7.13 4.88
C ASP A 42 -0.62 -7.30 4.07
N LYS A 43 -1.42 -8.34 4.37
CA LYS A 43 -2.73 -8.53 3.74
C LYS A 43 -3.66 -7.34 3.99
N LEU A 44 -3.71 -6.82 5.22
CA LEU A 44 -4.51 -5.64 5.55
C LEU A 44 -4.02 -4.40 4.80
N ILE A 45 -2.70 -4.18 4.71
CA ILE A 45 -2.12 -3.05 3.97
C ILE A 45 -2.50 -3.15 2.48
N GLN A 46 -2.40 -4.33 1.87
CA GLN A 46 -2.78 -4.54 0.48
C GLN A 46 -4.27 -4.25 0.26
N GLU A 47 -5.14 -4.71 1.15
CA GLU A 47 -6.57 -4.48 1.08
C GLU A 47 -6.93 -2.99 1.23
N HIS A 48 -6.31 -2.31 2.20
CA HIS A 48 -6.48 -0.87 2.38
C HIS A 48 -5.99 -0.08 1.18
N LYS A 49 -4.83 -0.45 0.60
CA LYS A 49 -4.33 0.18 -0.62
C LYS A 49 -5.31 0.07 -1.77
N ARG A 50 -5.86 -1.14 -2.01
CA ARG A 50 -6.89 -1.35 -3.03
C ARG A 50 -8.12 -0.47 -2.77
N ARG A 51 -8.62 -0.44 -1.53
CA ARG A 51 -9.77 0.41 -1.16
C ARG A 51 -9.53 1.90 -1.38
N VAL A 52 -8.32 2.38 -1.08
CA VAL A 52 -7.92 3.78 -1.33
C VAL A 52 -7.90 4.07 -2.84
N GLN A 53 -7.39 3.13 -3.65
CA GLN A 53 -7.42 3.26 -5.12
C GLN A 53 -8.87 3.32 -5.63
N GLU A 54 -9.72 2.39 -5.22
CA GLU A 54 -11.13 2.36 -5.62
C GLU A 54 -11.89 3.65 -5.24
N LEU A 55 -11.62 4.17 -4.05
CA LEU A 55 -12.21 5.44 -3.61
C LEU A 55 -11.68 6.61 -4.45
N SER A 56 -10.37 6.66 -4.72
CA SER A 56 -9.76 7.69 -5.58
C SER A 56 -10.37 7.64 -6.99
N ASP A 57 -10.54 6.44 -7.55
CA ASP A 57 -11.11 6.25 -8.88
C ASP A 57 -12.57 6.67 -8.92
N THR A 58 -13.33 6.36 -7.86
CA THR A 58 -14.74 6.80 -7.71
C THR A 58 -14.84 8.32 -7.64
N ILE A 59 -14.01 8.98 -6.83
CA ILE A 59 -14.00 10.44 -6.70
C ILE A 59 -13.64 11.12 -8.02
N LYS A 60 -12.73 10.51 -8.79
CA LYS A 60 -12.24 11.05 -10.07
C LYS A 60 -13.05 10.57 -11.27
N TRP A 61 -14.10 9.76 -11.08
CA TRP A 61 -14.82 9.11 -12.18
C TRP A 61 -15.36 10.10 -13.23
N ASN A 62 -15.83 11.26 -12.79
CA ASN A 62 -16.36 12.31 -13.68
C ASN A 62 -15.33 13.40 -14.04
N ASN A 63 -14.08 13.28 -13.57
CA ASN A 63 -13.08 14.32 -13.81
C ASN A 63 -12.49 14.16 -15.21
N ILE A 64 -12.52 15.23 -16.00
CA ILE A 64 -11.91 15.28 -17.34
C ILE A 64 -10.58 16.02 -17.23
N HIS A 65 -9.52 15.44 -17.81
CA HIS A 65 -8.20 16.07 -17.89
C HIS A 65 -7.94 16.58 -19.31
N ILE A 66 -7.93 17.90 -19.48
CA ILE A 66 -7.70 18.57 -20.76
C ILE A 66 -6.23 18.97 -20.84
N ILE A 67 -5.56 18.59 -21.93
CA ILE A 67 -4.13 18.87 -22.17
C ILE A 67 -3.94 19.68 -23.44
N GLY A 68 -2.82 20.37 -23.56
CA GLY A 68 -2.48 21.17 -24.73
C GLY A 68 -3.05 22.60 -24.73
N ILE A 69 -3.68 23.01 -23.63
CA ILE A 69 -4.02 24.42 -23.40
C ILE A 69 -2.73 25.19 -23.13
N THR A 70 -2.55 26.33 -23.80
CA THR A 70 -1.39 27.19 -23.55
C THR A 70 -1.55 27.93 -22.22
N GLU A 71 -0.45 28.17 -21.50
CA GLU A 71 -0.51 28.88 -20.20
C GLU A 71 -1.11 30.29 -20.32
N GLU A 72 -0.92 30.96 -21.46
CA GLU A 72 -1.48 32.28 -21.73
C GLU A 72 -3.01 32.21 -21.86
N GLU A 73 -3.52 31.19 -22.54
CA GLU A 73 -4.95 30.96 -22.69
C GLU A 73 -5.62 30.51 -21.37
N GLU A 74 -4.93 29.69 -20.58
CA GLU A 74 -5.39 29.26 -19.25
C GLU A 74 -5.40 30.41 -18.22
N ARG A 75 -4.44 31.35 -18.30
CA ARG A 75 -4.40 32.51 -17.40
C ARG A 75 -5.36 33.63 -17.82
N GLY A 76 -5.62 33.75 -19.12
CA GLY A 76 -6.43 34.82 -19.70
C GLY A 76 -7.94 34.58 -19.61
N LYS A 77 -8.35 33.31 -19.54
CA LYS A 77 -9.75 32.88 -19.49
C LYS A 77 -10.02 32.10 -18.21
N ASN A 78 -11.26 32.06 -17.76
CA ASN A 78 -11.61 31.12 -16.69
C ASN A 78 -11.69 29.69 -17.24
N THR A 79 -11.68 28.67 -16.38
CA THR A 79 -11.70 27.26 -16.80
C THR A 79 -12.97 26.87 -17.57
N GLU A 80 -14.06 27.59 -17.32
CA GLU A 80 -15.37 27.36 -17.91
C GLU A 80 -15.42 27.81 -19.36
N GLU A 81 -14.96 29.03 -19.63
CA GLU A 81 -14.83 29.63 -20.96
C GLU A 81 -13.92 28.80 -21.86
N VAL A 82 -12.82 28.26 -21.30
CA VAL A 82 -11.95 27.33 -22.03
C VAL A 82 -12.70 26.04 -22.39
N LEU A 83 -13.49 25.48 -21.47
CA LEU A 83 -14.27 24.28 -21.73
C LEU A 83 -15.37 24.52 -22.76
N GLU A 84 -16.06 25.67 -22.70
CA GLU A 84 -17.08 26.07 -23.68
C GLU A 84 -16.48 26.21 -25.08
N GLN A 85 -15.33 26.88 -25.21
CA GLN A 85 -14.66 27.04 -26.49
C GLN A 85 -14.25 25.69 -27.08
N ILE A 86 -13.63 24.80 -26.28
CA ILE A 86 -13.27 23.45 -26.71
C ILE A 86 -14.50 22.68 -27.18
N THR A 87 -15.61 22.77 -26.44
CA THR A 87 -16.87 22.10 -26.76
C THR A 87 -17.49 22.65 -28.05
N ALA A 88 -17.48 23.96 -28.24
CA ALA A 88 -18.02 24.61 -29.43
C ALA A 88 -17.19 24.31 -30.69
N GLU A 89 -15.87 24.27 -30.58
CA GLU A 89 -14.96 24.02 -31.71
C GLU A 89 -14.93 22.53 -32.11
N ASN A 90 -14.93 21.61 -31.14
CA ASN A 90 -14.70 20.18 -31.41
C ASN A 90 -15.97 19.33 -31.32
N PHE A 91 -16.98 19.75 -30.56
CA PHE A 91 -18.14 18.94 -30.18
C PHE A 91 -19.47 19.66 -30.46
N THR A 92 -19.65 20.14 -31.69
CA THR A 92 -20.84 20.93 -32.10
C THR A 92 -22.19 20.24 -31.86
N ASN A 93 -22.21 18.90 -31.76
CA ASN A 93 -23.43 18.13 -31.49
C ASN A 93 -23.79 18.10 -30.01
N LEU A 94 -22.80 18.09 -29.12
CA LEU A 94 -23.02 18.14 -27.67
C LEU A 94 -23.77 19.43 -27.31
N ARG A 95 -23.38 20.56 -27.90
CA ARG A 95 -24.05 21.86 -27.73
C ARG A 95 -25.53 21.87 -28.17
N LYS A 96 -25.95 20.97 -29.07
CA LYS A 96 -27.35 20.91 -29.56
C LYS A 96 -28.24 20.00 -28.71
N GLU A 97 -27.64 19.02 -28.04
CA GLU A 97 -28.35 18.01 -27.24
C GLU A 97 -28.47 18.40 -25.76
N THR A 98 -27.72 19.41 -25.33
CA THR A 98 -27.74 19.87 -23.94
C THR A 98 -28.25 21.30 -23.85
N ASP A 99 -29.39 21.49 -23.17
CA ASP A 99 -29.76 22.76 -22.51
C ASP A 99 -28.86 23.00 -21.28
N ILE A 100 -27.58 22.68 -21.38
CA ILE A 100 -26.61 23.01 -20.35
C ILE A 100 -26.17 24.44 -20.66
N GLU A 101 -26.87 25.40 -20.07
CA GLU A 101 -26.24 26.65 -19.69
C GLU A 101 -25.23 26.29 -18.59
N ILE A 102 -23.94 26.53 -18.86
CA ILE A 102 -22.91 26.50 -17.82
C ILE A 102 -23.02 27.81 -17.03
#